data_AF-Q893Z4-F1
#
_entry.id   AF-Q893Z4-F1
#
_cell.length_a   1.000
_cell.length_b   1.000
_cell.length_c   1.000
_cell.angle_alpha   90.00
_cell.angle_beta   90.00
_cell.angle_gamma   90.00
#
_symmetry.space_group_name_H-M   'P 1'
#
loop_
_entity.id
_entity.type
_entity.pdbx_description
1 polymer ?
#
loop_
_entity_poly.entity_id
_entity_poly.type
_entity_poly.pdbx_seq_one_letter_code
_entity_poly.pdbx_strand_id
1 'polypeptide(L)'
;MLYMMDVAFFTAVIMVFLRLIGFFTVTPVFFPKGTPAILKVAFTLILSYMLVPGIDYSQISNINNTMVFITNCSSEIITGLALGFMTQLCFMAIRLGGNYMDIQVGFSMVSMLDPNTSSNSTLIERLLYWTGLILFFMVDGHHMLITQLIDSFNAVTIGRFILNQETASIIIEVFIQFFIMGLKIAIPIVLIIIIAELTLGLVGRAVPQLNVMILGLPLKIIVGLATLILAMPIIFKLIATGFSNIPEAFKGFFRGVPPILFIFASEDKTEEATPHKLQEARKKGQVAKSKEVGLAFTLLMSTLVISFLGQYAIENLQNVMTAFLKDFMGMELNYKNLFYISLTIVMRSALIILPLIIPIMIMGIFANFIQTGFIFTKETLKPDIKKLNPVNGFKKIFSTRTLVELVKDLALVNVVGYVGYRFLKKNYIEILNLNNLRFPIMLKAFKGIAVKAFFNITLVMIFIAVGDFIFQKKKYKKDMKMSKQEVKEEFKQQEGDPQIKGKIRQKQREMAMRRMMQSVPDATVVITNPTHIASSLKI
;
A
#
# COMPACT_ATOMS: atom_id res chain seq x y z
N MET A 1 60.59 39.86 -16.23
CA MET A 1 60.29 38.59 -15.52
C MET A 1 58.82 38.41 -15.09
N LEU A 2 57.95 39.43 -15.16
CA LEU A 2 56.57 39.38 -14.63
C LEU A 2 55.46 39.49 -15.71
N TYR A 3 55.80 39.28 -16.98
CA TYR A 3 54.93 39.54 -18.14
C TYR A 3 54.86 38.37 -19.13
N MET A 4 54.87 37.14 -18.61
CA MET A 4 54.42 35.96 -19.35
C MET A 4 53.44 35.18 -18.45
N MET A 5 52.22 35.70 -18.34
CA MET A 5 51.08 34.83 -18.08
C MET A 5 50.95 33.92 -19.31
N ASP A 6 51.37 32.67 -19.17
CA ASP A 6 51.26 31.68 -20.23
C ASP A 6 49.79 31.53 -20.65
N VAL A 7 49.55 31.49 -21.96
CA VAL A 7 48.21 31.27 -22.52
C VAL A 7 47.67 29.91 -22.05
N ALA A 8 48.55 28.92 -21.86
CA ALA A 8 48.20 27.63 -21.26
C ALA A 8 47.74 27.76 -19.79
N PHE A 9 48.37 28.63 -18.99
CA PHE A 9 47.95 28.87 -17.60
C PHE A 9 46.57 29.57 -17.55
N PHE A 10 46.34 30.59 -18.38
CA PHE A 10 45.05 31.29 -18.41
C PHE A 10 43.91 30.37 -18.89
N THR A 11 44.16 29.52 -19.89
CA THR A 11 43.17 28.53 -20.35
C THR A 11 42.96 27.40 -19.33
N ALA A 12 43.98 27.00 -18.56
CA ALA A 12 43.83 26.10 -17.42
C ALA A 12 42.89 26.67 -16.34
N VAL A 13 43.09 27.95 -15.94
CA VAL A 13 42.22 28.65 -14.97
C VAL A 13 40.76 28.65 -15.42
N ILE A 14 40.51 28.86 -16.73
CA ILE A 14 39.16 28.82 -17.32
C ILE A 14 38.57 27.41 -17.29
N MET A 15 39.32 26.38 -17.68
CA MET A 15 38.82 25.00 -17.70
C MET A 15 38.53 24.46 -16.28
N VAL A 16 39.40 24.76 -15.31
CA VAL A 16 39.17 24.45 -13.89
C VAL A 16 37.95 25.20 -13.36
N PHE A 17 37.78 26.49 -13.70
CA PHE A 17 36.58 27.26 -13.37
C PHE A 17 35.30 26.63 -13.93
N LEU A 18 35.32 26.13 -15.18
CA LEU A 18 34.17 25.48 -15.82
C LEU A 18 33.76 24.18 -15.12
N ARG A 19 34.70 23.35 -14.65
CA ARG A 19 34.38 22.16 -13.83
C ARG A 19 33.80 22.56 -12.47
N LEU A 20 34.40 23.52 -11.79
CA LEU A 20 33.96 23.96 -10.45
C LEU A 20 32.58 24.64 -10.49
N ILE A 21 32.29 25.48 -11.49
CA ILE A 21 30.98 26.15 -11.59
C ILE A 21 29.87 25.14 -11.95
N GLY A 22 30.17 24.12 -12.74
CA GLY A 22 29.27 22.98 -12.96
C GLY A 22 28.94 22.23 -11.66
N PHE A 23 29.93 22.04 -10.77
CA PHE A 23 29.71 21.42 -9.47
C PHE A 23 28.89 22.30 -8.50
N PHE A 24 29.27 23.57 -8.33
CA PHE A 24 28.64 24.49 -7.38
C PHE A 24 27.24 24.98 -7.80
N THR A 25 26.85 24.81 -9.07
CA THR A 25 25.47 25.07 -9.52
C THR A 25 24.52 23.91 -9.18
N VAL A 26 25.01 22.67 -9.16
CA VAL A 26 24.21 21.48 -8.83
C VAL A 26 24.20 21.16 -7.33
N THR A 27 25.19 21.63 -6.56
CA THR A 27 25.30 21.37 -5.11
C THR A 27 24.77 22.54 -4.25
N PRO A 28 23.50 22.51 -3.80
CA PRO A 28 22.89 23.61 -3.03
C PRO A 28 23.46 23.75 -1.61
N VAL A 29 24.29 22.81 -1.16
CA VAL A 29 24.85 22.75 0.20
C VAL A 29 25.84 23.89 0.48
N PHE A 30 26.70 24.21 -0.50
CA PHE A 30 27.60 25.36 -0.42
C PHE A 30 26.87 26.69 -0.69
N PHE A 31 25.87 26.68 -1.56
CA PHE A 31 25.20 27.88 -2.04
C PHE A 31 23.66 27.71 -2.15
N PRO A 32 22.92 27.80 -1.02
CA PRO A 32 21.46 27.65 -1.00
C PRO A 32 20.76 28.69 -1.88
N LYS A 33 19.51 28.42 -2.30
CA LYS A 33 18.78 29.35 -3.18
C LYS A 33 18.48 30.65 -2.43
N GLY A 34 18.84 31.77 -3.05
CA GLY A 34 18.88 33.10 -2.42
C GLY A 34 20.30 33.68 -2.32
N THR A 35 21.35 32.85 -2.42
CA THR A 35 22.73 33.34 -2.57
C THR A 35 22.91 34.05 -3.94
N PRO A 36 23.40 35.32 -3.97
CA PRO A 36 23.57 36.07 -5.22
C PRO A 36 24.51 35.38 -6.22
N ALA A 37 24.15 35.40 -7.51
CA ALA A 37 24.95 34.75 -8.57
C ALA A 37 26.38 35.29 -8.66
N ILE A 38 26.57 36.60 -8.43
CA ILE A 38 27.89 37.25 -8.35
C ILE A 38 28.80 36.56 -7.32
N LEU A 39 28.27 36.20 -6.14
CA LEU A 39 29.05 35.58 -5.08
C LEU A 39 29.50 34.16 -5.47
N LYS A 40 28.62 33.38 -6.10
CA LYS A 40 28.96 32.04 -6.61
C LYS A 40 30.09 32.10 -7.63
N VAL A 41 29.98 33.00 -8.61
CA VAL A 41 30.97 33.17 -9.68
C VAL A 41 32.30 33.66 -9.12
N ALA A 42 32.29 34.68 -8.28
CA ALA A 42 33.51 35.25 -7.67
C ALA A 42 34.25 34.21 -6.81
N PHE A 43 33.55 33.50 -5.93
CA PHE A 43 34.15 32.45 -5.10
C PHE A 43 34.74 31.32 -5.96
N THR A 44 34.01 30.88 -6.99
CA THR A 44 34.47 29.81 -7.89
C THR A 44 35.71 30.20 -8.69
N LEU A 45 35.83 31.47 -9.09
CA LEU A 45 36.98 32.00 -9.82
C LEU A 45 38.22 32.18 -8.92
N ILE A 46 38.01 32.58 -7.66
CA ILE A 46 39.09 32.60 -6.65
C ILE A 46 39.58 31.16 -6.41
N LEU A 47 38.67 30.20 -6.23
CA LEU A 47 39.03 28.80 -5.99
C LEU A 47 39.73 28.16 -7.20
N SER A 48 39.31 28.45 -8.44
CA SER A 48 40.00 27.91 -9.63
C SER A 48 41.43 28.42 -9.73
N TYR A 49 41.66 29.71 -9.50
CA TYR A 49 43.01 30.30 -9.47
C TYR A 49 43.91 29.67 -8.39
N MET A 50 43.35 29.37 -7.20
CA MET A 50 44.10 28.71 -6.12
C MET A 50 44.43 27.24 -6.37
N LEU A 51 43.67 26.54 -7.22
CA LEU A 51 43.88 25.11 -7.50
C LEU A 51 44.79 24.83 -8.71
N VAL A 52 44.86 25.72 -9.69
CA VAL A 52 45.67 25.52 -10.92
C VAL A 52 47.16 25.20 -10.66
N PRO A 53 47.85 25.79 -9.64
CA PRO A 53 49.24 25.43 -9.34
C PRO A 53 49.48 23.96 -8.94
N GLY A 54 48.43 23.20 -8.64
CA GLY A 54 48.50 21.79 -8.28
C GLY A 54 47.99 20.81 -9.36
N ILE A 55 47.80 21.26 -10.61
CA ILE A 55 47.21 20.44 -11.69
C ILE A 55 48.10 20.46 -12.93
N ASP A 56 48.36 19.29 -13.53
CA ASP A 56 49.14 19.15 -14.77
C ASP A 56 48.41 19.75 -15.99
N TYR A 57 48.79 20.96 -16.38
CA TYR A 57 48.24 21.67 -17.56
C TYR A 57 48.99 21.37 -18.89
N SER A 58 49.89 20.38 -18.90
CA SER A 58 50.79 20.06 -20.03
C SER A 58 50.09 19.65 -21.34
N GLN A 59 48.83 19.22 -21.30
CA GLN A 59 48.03 18.90 -22.50
C GLN A 59 47.44 20.15 -23.18
N ILE A 60 47.34 21.28 -22.47
CA ILE A 60 46.61 22.46 -22.92
C ILE A 60 47.39 23.25 -23.99
N SER A 61 48.72 23.14 -24.01
CA SER A 61 49.59 23.77 -25.02
C SER A 61 49.40 23.24 -26.46
N ASN A 62 48.64 22.15 -26.64
CA ASN A 62 48.38 21.54 -27.96
C ASN A 62 47.02 21.97 -28.57
N ILE A 63 46.24 22.83 -27.91
CA ILE A 63 44.88 23.19 -28.35
C ILE A 63 44.91 24.31 -29.41
N ASN A 64 45.23 23.94 -30.65
CA ASN A 64 45.33 24.86 -31.80
C ASN A 64 44.01 25.09 -32.56
N ASN A 65 42.89 24.47 -32.16
CA ASN A 65 41.62 24.51 -32.90
C ASN A 65 40.43 24.84 -31.99
N THR A 66 39.67 25.88 -32.37
CA THR A 66 38.48 26.38 -31.66
C THR A 66 37.43 25.29 -31.40
N MET A 67 37.24 24.35 -32.33
CA MET A 67 36.27 23.26 -32.14
C MET A 67 36.71 22.31 -31.02
N VAL A 68 38.01 21.99 -30.93
CA VAL A 68 38.57 21.19 -29.84
C VAL A 68 38.46 21.94 -28.52
N PHE A 69 38.76 23.24 -28.50
CA PHE A 69 38.60 24.07 -27.30
C PHE A 69 37.15 24.05 -26.78
N ILE A 70 36.14 24.17 -27.65
CA ILE A 70 34.71 24.09 -27.29
C ILE A 70 34.34 22.70 -26.75
N THR A 71 34.82 21.62 -27.38
CA THR A 71 34.58 20.23 -26.91
C THR A 71 35.22 19.98 -25.53
N ASN A 72 36.42 20.51 -25.29
CA ASN A 72 37.10 20.39 -24.00
C ASN A 72 36.38 21.22 -22.92
N CYS A 73 35.92 22.44 -23.25
CA CYS A 73 35.13 23.25 -22.33
C CYS A 73 33.80 22.59 -21.95
N SER A 74 33.12 21.93 -22.90
CA SER A 74 31.88 21.21 -22.59
C SER A 74 32.12 19.93 -21.78
N SER A 75 33.22 19.20 -22.00
CA SER A 75 33.57 18.05 -21.16
C SER A 75 33.83 18.45 -19.70
N GLU A 76 34.50 19.58 -19.45
CA GLU A 76 34.74 20.09 -18.10
C GLU A 76 33.44 20.45 -17.37
N ILE A 77 32.51 21.15 -18.05
CA ILE A 77 31.18 21.47 -17.50
C ILE A 77 30.41 20.18 -17.16
N ILE A 78 30.34 19.23 -18.10
CA ILE A 78 29.61 17.97 -17.93
C ILE A 78 30.19 17.15 -16.76
N THR A 79 31.53 17.16 -16.60
CA THR A 79 32.22 16.53 -15.46
C THR A 79 31.79 17.17 -14.15
N GLY A 80 31.82 18.50 -14.07
CA GLY A 80 31.37 19.25 -12.89
C GLY A 80 29.92 18.96 -12.51
N LEU A 81 29.03 18.96 -13.50
CA LEU A 81 27.61 18.62 -13.33
C LEU A 81 27.42 17.19 -12.81
N ALA A 82 28.17 16.20 -13.32
CA ALA A 82 28.08 14.81 -12.89
C ALA A 82 28.57 14.60 -11.44
N LEU A 83 29.71 15.20 -11.08
CA LEU A 83 30.23 15.18 -9.70
C LEU A 83 29.25 15.87 -8.72
N GLY A 84 28.67 17.00 -9.14
CA GLY A 84 27.67 17.72 -8.36
C GLY A 84 26.37 16.94 -8.20
N PHE A 85 25.95 16.22 -9.25
CA PHE A 85 24.76 15.35 -9.21
C PHE A 85 24.95 14.18 -8.25
N MET A 86 26.08 13.46 -8.30
CA MET A 86 26.39 12.37 -7.36
C MET A 86 26.38 12.86 -5.90
N THR A 87 26.88 14.07 -5.64
CA THR A 87 26.79 14.72 -4.33
C THR A 87 25.34 15.00 -3.93
N GLN A 88 24.54 15.59 -4.82
CA GLN A 88 23.16 15.96 -4.57
C GLN A 88 22.24 14.74 -4.33
N LEU A 89 22.57 13.58 -4.92
CA LEU A 89 21.84 12.33 -4.68
C LEU A 89 21.85 11.88 -3.21
N CYS A 90 22.91 12.16 -2.45
CA CYS A 90 22.96 11.86 -1.03
C CYS A 90 21.91 12.65 -0.24
N PHE A 91 21.80 13.97 -0.47
CA PHE A 91 20.79 14.81 0.16
C PHE A 91 19.37 14.51 -0.34
N MET A 92 19.23 14.15 -1.62
CA MET A 92 17.95 13.73 -2.18
C MET A 92 17.47 12.41 -1.56
N ALA A 93 18.35 11.46 -1.24
CA ALA A 93 18.01 10.23 -0.54
C ALA A 93 17.48 10.46 0.88
N ILE A 94 18.13 11.35 1.65
CA ILE A 94 17.69 11.72 3.01
C ILE A 94 16.27 12.31 2.97
N ARG A 95 16.02 13.22 2.03
CA ARG A 95 14.70 13.83 1.80
C ARG A 95 13.65 12.81 1.36
N LEU A 96 13.98 11.96 0.40
CA LEU A 96 13.11 10.89 -0.09
C LEU A 96 12.70 9.94 1.03
N GLY A 97 13.63 9.59 1.94
CA GLY A 97 13.31 8.84 3.15
C GLY A 97 12.31 9.55 4.06
N GLY A 98 12.53 10.85 4.33
CA GLY A 98 11.62 11.67 5.13
C GLY A 98 10.23 11.87 4.52
N ASN A 99 10.15 12.04 3.20
CA ASN A 99 8.88 12.19 2.49
C ASN A 99 8.07 10.88 2.52
N TYR A 100 8.71 9.71 2.35
CA TYR A 100 8.07 8.41 2.55
C TYR A 100 7.59 8.19 4.00
N MET A 101 8.26 8.78 4.99
CA MET A 101 7.80 8.79 6.38
C MET A 101 6.56 9.71 6.54
N ASP A 102 6.60 10.94 6.05
CA ASP A 102 5.47 11.90 6.10
C ASP A 102 4.19 11.37 5.44
N ILE A 103 4.31 10.63 4.33
CA ILE A 103 3.20 9.96 3.65
C ILE A 103 2.46 8.98 4.58
N GLN A 104 3.20 8.24 5.42
CA GLN A 104 2.62 7.24 6.33
C GLN A 104 2.15 7.86 7.65
N VAL A 105 2.88 8.84 8.19
CA VAL A 105 2.47 9.58 9.40
C VAL A 105 1.19 10.40 9.15
N GLY A 106 0.98 10.87 7.91
CA GLY A 106 -0.16 11.68 7.49
C GLY A 106 0.11 13.18 7.41
N PHE A 107 1.35 13.62 7.66
CA PHE A 107 1.78 15.01 7.51
C PHE A 107 1.93 15.46 6.05
N SER A 108 1.84 14.54 5.08
CA SER A 108 1.80 14.87 3.65
C SER A 108 0.68 15.86 3.25
N MET A 109 -0.41 15.95 4.04
CA MET A 109 -1.46 16.96 3.86
C MET A 109 -1.03 18.37 4.27
N VAL A 110 0.04 18.52 5.06
CA VAL A 110 0.60 19.80 5.53
C VAL A 110 1.89 20.11 4.77
N SER A 111 1.77 20.17 3.43
CA SER A 111 2.92 20.43 2.56
C SER A 111 3.26 21.93 2.54
N MET A 112 4.48 22.30 2.90
CA MET A 112 4.96 23.69 2.92
C MET A 112 5.93 23.94 1.76
N LEU A 113 5.74 25.03 1.01
CA LEU A 113 6.65 25.44 -0.05
C LEU A 113 8.09 25.64 0.49
N ASP A 114 9.06 24.95 -0.07
CA ASP A 114 10.48 25.12 0.22
C ASP A 114 11.13 26.07 -0.79
N PRO A 115 11.66 27.25 -0.36
CA PRO A 115 12.43 28.14 -1.23
C PRO A 115 13.63 27.46 -1.91
N ASN A 116 14.24 26.43 -1.30
CA ASN A 116 15.41 25.75 -1.86
C ASN A 116 15.07 24.78 -3.01
N THR A 117 13.89 24.19 -3.06
CA THR A 117 13.48 23.37 -4.23
C THR A 117 12.33 23.95 -5.05
N SER A 118 11.78 25.11 -4.67
CA SER A 118 10.63 25.74 -5.36
C SER A 118 9.47 24.74 -5.54
N SER A 119 9.31 23.87 -4.54
CA SER A 119 8.40 22.74 -4.52
C SER A 119 7.82 22.57 -3.12
N ASN A 120 6.67 21.93 -2.99
CA ASN A 120 6.11 21.63 -1.68
C ASN A 120 6.94 20.54 -1.00
N SER A 121 7.50 20.87 0.16
CA SER A 121 8.20 19.96 1.07
C SER A 121 7.28 19.48 2.17
N THR A 122 7.58 18.32 2.75
CA THR A 122 6.85 17.76 3.89
C THR A 122 7.62 17.99 5.21
N LEU A 123 6.95 17.87 6.36
CA LEU A 123 7.48 18.37 7.64
C LEU A 123 8.68 17.56 8.15
N ILE A 124 8.60 16.23 8.07
CA ILE A 124 9.69 15.32 8.45
C ILE A 124 10.77 15.29 7.37
N GLU A 125 10.42 15.39 6.08
CA GLU A 125 11.39 15.64 4.99
C GLU A 125 12.28 16.85 5.29
N ARG A 126 11.67 17.99 5.66
CA ARG A 126 12.41 19.22 5.97
C ARG A 126 13.23 19.09 7.26
N LEU A 127 12.70 18.44 8.29
CA LEU A 127 13.44 18.15 9.53
C LEU A 127 14.69 17.29 9.25
N LEU A 128 14.55 16.23 8.45
CA LEU A 128 15.65 15.34 8.09
C LEU A 128 16.65 15.99 7.13
N TYR A 129 16.21 16.89 6.24
CA TYR A 129 17.12 17.70 5.42
C TYR A 129 18.02 18.60 6.27
N TRP A 130 17.45 19.38 7.20
CA TRP A 130 18.24 20.20 8.12
C TRP A 130 19.14 19.36 9.03
N THR A 131 18.64 18.23 9.52
CA THR A 131 19.45 17.27 10.30
C THR A 131 20.64 16.75 9.49
N GLY A 132 20.41 16.35 8.22
CA GLY A 132 21.45 15.89 7.30
C GLY A 132 22.48 16.97 6.95
N LEU A 133 22.03 18.22 6.79
CA LEU A 133 22.91 19.37 6.56
C LEU A 133 23.79 19.68 7.77
N ILE A 134 23.26 19.63 8.99
CA ILE A 134 24.06 19.79 10.22
C ILE A 134 25.11 18.67 10.32
N LEU A 135 24.72 17.41 10.08
CA LEU A 135 25.64 16.27 10.11
C LEU A 135 26.74 16.36 9.06
N PHE A 136 26.41 16.84 7.86
CA PHE A 136 27.39 17.04 6.79
C PHE A 136 28.51 18.01 7.20
N PHE A 137 28.19 19.07 7.94
CA PHE A 137 29.21 19.97 8.50
C PHE A 137 29.94 19.33 9.69
N MET A 138 29.26 18.60 10.58
CA MET A 138 29.89 17.91 11.72
C MET A 138 30.83 16.75 11.35
N VAL A 139 30.72 16.21 10.13
CA VAL A 139 31.56 15.11 9.60
C VAL A 139 32.58 15.65 8.58
N ASP A 140 32.78 16.97 8.52
CA ASP A 140 33.69 17.64 7.57
C ASP A 140 33.45 17.26 6.09
N GLY A 141 32.20 16.92 5.75
CA GLY A 141 31.81 16.52 4.39
C GLY A 141 32.09 17.59 3.33
N HIS A 142 32.11 18.86 3.74
CA HIS A 142 32.49 19.99 2.90
C HIS A 142 33.97 19.95 2.50
N HIS A 143 34.88 19.65 3.44
CA HIS A 143 36.29 19.38 3.13
C HIS A 143 36.43 18.14 2.25
N MET A 144 35.72 17.04 2.57
CA MET A 144 35.76 15.81 1.78
C MET A 144 35.35 16.03 0.31
N LEU A 145 34.30 16.82 0.04
CA LEU A 145 33.90 17.16 -1.33
C LEU A 145 34.94 18.01 -2.06
N ILE A 146 35.62 18.93 -1.37
CA ILE A 146 36.71 19.72 -1.96
C ILE A 146 37.90 18.80 -2.28
N THR A 147 38.23 17.85 -1.41
CA THR A 147 39.25 16.82 -1.71
C THR A 147 38.85 15.97 -2.93
N GLN A 148 37.61 15.48 -3.01
CA GLN A 148 37.16 14.70 -4.17
C GLN A 148 37.09 15.51 -5.48
N LEU A 149 36.88 16.83 -5.41
CA LEU A 149 37.03 17.72 -6.55
C LEU A 149 38.49 17.82 -7.02
N ILE A 150 39.44 17.96 -6.10
CA ILE A 150 40.88 17.98 -6.39
C ILE A 150 41.32 16.63 -6.99
N ASP A 151 40.93 15.51 -6.37
CA ASP A 151 41.18 14.16 -6.89
C ASP A 151 40.60 13.96 -8.29
N SER A 152 39.50 14.65 -8.65
CA SER A 152 38.92 14.55 -10.00
C SER A 152 39.86 15.08 -11.10
N PHE A 153 40.72 16.06 -10.81
CA PHE A 153 41.70 16.58 -11.78
C PHE A 153 42.88 15.62 -11.96
N ASN A 154 43.23 14.86 -10.92
CA ASN A 154 44.22 13.79 -10.98
C ASN A 154 43.68 12.54 -11.70
N ALA A 155 42.41 12.18 -11.45
CA ALA A 155 41.75 11.05 -12.07
C ALA A 155 41.38 11.32 -13.55
N VAL A 156 41.05 12.57 -13.89
CA VAL A 156 40.81 13.02 -15.27
C VAL A 156 41.51 14.34 -15.54
N THR A 157 42.62 14.21 -16.26
CA THR A 157 43.39 15.30 -16.89
C THR A 157 42.48 16.23 -17.70
N ILE A 158 42.72 17.53 -17.57
CA ILE A 158 41.88 18.59 -18.16
C ILE A 158 41.65 18.38 -19.66
N GLY A 159 40.40 18.56 -20.10
CA GLY A 159 40.00 18.62 -21.51
C GLY A 159 39.80 17.27 -22.18
N ARG A 160 39.74 16.15 -21.44
CA ARG A 160 39.37 14.85 -22.00
C ARG A 160 37.87 14.59 -21.83
N PHE A 161 37.17 14.25 -22.91
CA PHE A 161 35.78 13.80 -22.81
C PHE A 161 35.71 12.42 -22.13
N ILE A 162 34.92 12.33 -21.05
CA ILE A 162 34.89 11.17 -20.15
C ILE A 162 33.75 10.20 -20.50
N LEU A 163 32.63 10.70 -21.03
CA LEU A 163 31.30 10.10 -20.90
C LEU A 163 31.06 8.89 -21.81
N ASN A 164 31.79 7.82 -21.50
CA ASN A 164 31.65 6.48 -22.05
C ASN A 164 30.54 5.70 -21.33
N GLN A 165 30.11 4.58 -21.90
CA GLN A 165 29.04 3.73 -21.34
C GLN A 165 29.30 3.30 -19.88
N GLU A 166 30.58 3.06 -19.52
CA GLU A 166 31.01 2.73 -18.16
C GLU A 166 30.67 3.84 -17.14
N THR A 167 30.86 5.13 -17.51
CA THR A 167 30.51 6.27 -16.65
C THR A 167 29.02 6.27 -16.28
N ALA A 168 28.17 6.01 -17.28
CA ALA A 168 26.73 6.04 -17.12
C ALA A 168 26.26 4.93 -16.18
N SER A 169 26.78 3.70 -16.34
CA SER A 169 26.43 2.58 -15.45
C SER A 169 26.76 2.83 -13.98
N ILE A 170 27.84 3.56 -13.67
CA ILE A 170 28.18 3.86 -12.27
C ILE A 170 27.44 5.08 -11.72
N ILE A 171 27.13 6.10 -12.52
CA ILE A 171 26.18 7.15 -12.08
C ILE A 171 24.81 6.51 -11.74
N ILE A 172 24.39 5.49 -12.50
CA ILE A 172 23.18 4.69 -12.20
C ILE A 172 23.36 3.82 -10.93
N GLU A 173 24.51 3.19 -10.71
CA GLU A 173 24.74 2.43 -9.48
C GLU A 173 24.74 3.34 -8.24
N VAL A 174 25.41 4.50 -8.30
CA VAL A 174 25.43 5.50 -7.23
C VAL A 174 24.01 6.01 -6.93
N PHE A 175 23.20 6.24 -7.97
CA PHE A 175 21.77 6.51 -7.81
C PHE A 175 21.03 5.38 -7.09
N ILE A 176 21.25 4.12 -7.47
CA ILE A 176 20.62 2.95 -6.82
C ILE A 176 21.06 2.83 -5.35
N GLN A 177 22.35 3.02 -5.04
CA GLN A 177 22.87 2.96 -3.68
C GLN A 177 22.24 4.05 -2.78
N PHE A 178 22.19 5.30 -3.24
CA PHE A 178 21.53 6.38 -2.50
C PHE A 178 20.01 6.21 -2.42
N PHE A 179 19.33 5.75 -3.47
CA PHE A 179 17.90 5.44 -3.42
C PHE A 179 17.58 4.34 -2.38
N ILE A 180 18.40 3.27 -2.33
CA ILE A 180 18.30 2.22 -1.31
C ILE A 180 18.56 2.80 0.10
N MET A 181 19.48 3.76 0.25
CA MET A 181 19.74 4.45 1.52
C MET A 181 18.54 5.27 2.01
N GLY A 182 17.86 6.01 1.11
CA GLY A 182 16.62 6.72 1.43
C GLY A 182 15.51 5.78 1.88
N LEU A 183 15.33 4.65 1.19
CA LEU A 183 14.40 3.60 1.62
C LEU A 183 14.79 2.99 2.98
N LYS A 184 16.08 2.75 3.25
CA LYS A 184 16.57 2.23 4.54
C LYS A 184 16.31 3.17 5.72
N ILE A 185 16.33 4.48 5.49
CA ILE A 185 15.95 5.49 6.49
C ILE A 185 14.45 5.38 6.82
N ALA A 186 13.59 5.23 5.80
CA ALA A 186 12.14 5.18 5.98
C ALA A 186 11.63 3.86 6.58
N ILE A 187 12.16 2.71 6.13
CA ILE A 187 11.59 1.37 6.37
C ILE A 187 11.24 1.06 7.84
N PRO A 188 12.08 1.33 8.86
CA PRO A 188 11.75 0.98 10.24
C PRO A 188 10.51 1.71 10.76
N ILE A 189 10.37 3.01 10.44
CA ILE A 189 9.24 3.85 10.86
C ILE A 189 7.99 3.50 10.04
N VAL A 190 8.14 3.37 8.72
CA VAL A 190 7.07 2.95 7.80
C VAL A 190 6.48 1.59 8.22
N LEU A 191 7.30 0.61 8.59
CA LEU A 191 6.82 -0.71 9.05
C LEU A 191 6.04 -0.62 10.37
N ILE A 192 6.51 0.17 11.34
CA ILE A 192 5.81 0.32 12.63
C ILE A 192 4.46 1.04 12.42
N ILE A 193 4.41 2.06 11.56
CA ILE A 193 3.17 2.75 11.22
C ILE A 193 2.21 1.81 10.49
N ILE A 194 2.66 1.03 9.49
CA ILE A 194 1.82 0.04 8.80
C ILE A 194 1.25 -1.00 9.77
N ILE A 195 2.02 -1.45 10.76
CA ILE A 195 1.52 -2.35 11.82
C ILE A 195 0.44 -1.63 12.67
N ALA A 196 0.66 -0.36 13.02
CA ALA A 196 -0.35 0.45 13.72
C ALA A 196 -1.63 0.63 12.87
N GLU A 197 -1.51 0.93 11.58
CA GLU A 197 -2.63 1.02 10.63
C GLU A 197 -3.43 -0.29 10.56
N LEU A 198 -2.76 -1.44 10.51
CA LEU A 198 -3.41 -2.75 10.48
C LEU A 198 -4.19 -3.01 11.78
N THR A 199 -3.61 -2.68 12.94
CA THR A 199 -4.35 -2.80 14.21
C THR A 199 -5.55 -1.84 14.26
N LEU A 200 -5.39 -0.59 13.81
CA LEU A 200 -6.45 0.41 13.77
C LEU A 200 -7.57 0.04 12.76
N GLY A 201 -7.21 -0.51 11.59
CA GLY A 201 -8.16 -0.98 10.58
C GLY A 201 -8.97 -2.17 11.05
N LEU A 202 -8.39 -3.05 11.88
CA LEU A 202 -9.12 -4.11 12.56
C LEU A 202 -10.03 -3.56 13.67
N VAL A 203 -9.54 -2.63 14.49
CA VAL A 203 -10.33 -1.88 15.47
C VAL A 203 -11.55 -1.21 14.83
N GLY A 204 -11.37 -0.55 13.69
CA GLY A 204 -12.44 0.12 12.94
C GLY A 204 -13.46 -0.82 12.30
N ARG A 205 -13.06 -2.05 11.95
CA ARG A 205 -13.98 -3.09 11.46
C ARG A 205 -14.70 -3.83 12.58
N ALA A 206 -14.06 -3.99 13.73
CA ALA A 206 -14.67 -4.50 14.95
C ALA A 206 -15.74 -3.54 15.47
N VAL A 207 -15.38 -2.26 15.61
CA VAL A 207 -16.19 -1.20 16.21
C VAL A 207 -16.58 -0.16 15.14
N PRO A 208 -17.49 -0.47 14.20
CA PRO A 208 -17.83 0.41 13.06
C PRO A 208 -18.56 1.70 13.45
N GLN A 209 -18.78 1.96 14.74
CA GLN A 209 -19.23 3.24 15.26
C GLN A 209 -18.06 4.23 15.48
N LEU A 210 -16.83 3.73 15.67
CA LEU A 210 -15.64 4.57 15.70
C LEU A 210 -15.27 4.96 14.27
N ASN A 211 -15.32 6.25 13.96
CA ASN A 211 -14.76 6.73 12.71
C ASN A 211 -13.23 6.61 12.75
N VAL A 212 -12.75 5.54 12.12
CA VAL A 212 -11.33 5.15 11.98
C VAL A 212 -10.47 6.30 11.45
N MET A 213 -11.04 7.20 10.63
CA MET A 213 -10.35 8.37 10.09
C MET A 213 -10.05 9.43 11.16
N ILE A 214 -11.01 9.68 12.06
CA ILE A 214 -10.92 10.72 13.10
C ILE A 214 -9.97 10.29 14.22
N LEU A 215 -10.06 9.04 14.68
CA LEU A 215 -9.14 8.52 15.71
C LEU A 215 -7.78 8.07 15.14
N GLY A 216 -7.73 7.74 13.85
CA GLY A 216 -6.54 7.23 13.20
C GLY A 216 -5.44 8.25 13.01
N LEU A 217 -5.75 9.42 12.46
CA LEU A 217 -4.74 10.44 12.16
C LEU A 217 -3.98 10.90 13.43
N PRO A 218 -4.62 11.22 14.57
CA PRO A 218 -3.89 11.54 15.81
C PRO A 218 -3.03 10.38 16.32
N LEU A 219 -3.52 9.14 16.26
CA LEU A 219 -2.76 7.97 16.72
C LEU A 219 -1.54 7.70 15.83
N LYS A 220 -1.67 7.81 14.50
CA LYS A 220 -0.55 7.71 13.56
C LYS A 220 0.51 8.79 13.83
N ILE A 221 0.09 10.03 14.07
CA ILE A 221 0.99 11.15 14.38
C ILE A 221 1.78 10.87 15.66
N ILE A 222 1.11 10.43 16.74
CA ILE A 222 1.76 10.12 18.02
C ILE A 222 2.75 8.95 17.86
N VAL A 223 2.35 7.86 17.22
CA VAL A 223 3.23 6.69 16.98
C VAL A 223 4.38 7.03 16.04
N GLY A 224 4.12 7.81 14.99
CA GLY A 224 5.12 8.29 14.03
C GLY A 224 6.18 9.18 14.66
N LEU A 225 5.79 10.18 15.46
CA LEU A 225 6.74 11.05 16.16
C LEU A 225 7.53 10.31 17.24
N ALA A 226 6.88 9.43 18.02
CA ALA A 226 7.55 8.62 19.03
C ALA A 226 8.58 7.65 18.40
N THR A 227 8.23 7.02 17.27
CA THR A 227 9.16 6.13 16.55
C THR A 227 10.28 6.88 15.85
N LEU A 228 10.02 8.08 15.33
CA LEU A 228 11.05 8.97 14.79
C LEU A 228 12.09 9.31 15.86
N ILE A 229 11.67 9.80 17.04
CA ILE A 229 12.57 10.14 18.15
C ILE A 229 13.45 8.95 18.54
N LEU A 230 12.85 7.76 18.66
CA LEU A 230 13.55 6.51 18.98
C LEU A 230 14.50 6.03 17.86
N ALA A 231 14.21 6.36 16.60
CA ALA A 231 15.04 6.01 15.45
C ALA A 231 16.14 7.03 15.14
N MET A 232 16.10 8.25 15.68
CA MET A 232 17.10 9.30 15.39
C MET A 232 18.56 8.82 15.52
N PRO A 233 19.00 8.08 16.57
CA PRO A 233 20.38 7.56 16.65
C PRO A 233 20.80 6.67 15.48
N ILE A 234 19.85 5.98 14.87
CA ILE A 234 20.07 5.09 13.72
C ILE A 234 20.03 5.87 12.41
N ILE A 235 19.15 6.86 12.30
CA ILE A 235 19.14 7.81 11.17
C ILE A 235 20.45 8.60 11.14
N PHE A 236 20.94 9.09 12.28
CA PHE A 236 22.26 9.70 12.44
C PHE A 236 23.38 8.80 11.90
N LYS A 237 23.42 7.53 12.32
CA LYS A 237 24.42 6.57 11.84
C LYS A 237 24.30 6.28 10.34
N LEU A 238 23.08 6.12 9.81
CA LEU A 238 22.83 5.90 8.38
C LEU A 238 23.29 7.07 7.51
N ILE A 239 23.03 8.31 7.93
CA ILE A 239 23.47 9.52 7.23
C ILE A 239 25.00 9.64 7.25
N ALA A 240 25.63 9.41 8.41
CA ALA A 240 27.09 9.44 8.53
C ALA A 240 27.75 8.36 7.64
N THR A 241 27.25 7.12 7.65
CA THR A 241 27.69 6.07 6.71
C THR A 241 27.41 6.44 5.26
N GLY A 242 26.32 7.16 4.99
CA GLY A 242 25.98 7.63 3.66
C GLY A 242 26.99 8.61 3.08
N PHE A 243 27.51 9.52 3.91
CA PHE A 243 28.60 10.42 3.52
C PHE A 243 29.94 9.67 3.38
N SER A 244 30.29 8.76 4.30
CA SER A 244 31.57 8.01 4.21
C SER A 244 31.70 7.12 2.98
N ASN A 245 30.60 6.77 2.33
CA ASN A 245 30.59 5.93 1.13
C ASN A 245 30.76 6.71 -0.18
N ILE A 246 30.73 8.05 -0.16
CA ILE A 246 30.93 8.89 -1.36
C ILE A 246 32.28 8.58 -2.07
N PRO A 247 33.42 8.40 -1.38
CA PRO A 247 34.69 8.06 -2.04
C PRO A 247 34.76 6.62 -2.58
N GLU A 248 33.92 5.69 -2.11
CA GLU A 248 33.82 4.33 -2.68
C GLU A 248 32.96 4.32 -3.95
N ALA A 249 31.89 5.12 -3.97
CA ALA A 249 31.06 5.35 -5.16
C ALA A 249 31.87 5.85 -6.37
N PHE A 250 32.93 6.63 -6.15
CA PHE A 250 33.87 7.06 -7.21
C PHE A 250 34.77 5.91 -7.71
N LYS A 251 35.06 4.90 -6.88
CA LYS A 251 35.97 3.79 -7.19
C LYS A 251 35.29 2.56 -7.79
N GLY A 252 33.96 2.44 -7.65
CA GLY A 252 33.16 1.35 -8.24
C GLY A 252 33.15 1.32 -9.78
N PHE A 253 33.71 2.34 -10.43
CA PHE A 253 33.69 2.61 -11.88
C PHE A 253 34.04 1.43 -12.83
N PHE A 254 34.76 0.39 -12.37
CA PHE A 254 35.69 -0.34 -13.27
C PHE A 254 35.49 -1.86 -13.53
N ARG A 255 34.42 -2.59 -13.11
CA ARG A 255 34.22 -4.01 -13.59
C ARG A 255 32.90 -4.76 -13.30
N GLY A 256 32.43 -5.56 -14.28
CA GLY A 256 31.51 -6.72 -14.14
C GLY A 256 30.38 -6.78 -15.20
N VAL A 257 29.63 -7.87 -15.51
CA VAL A 257 29.67 -9.34 -15.22
C VAL A 257 28.80 -10.08 -16.31
N PRO A 258 29.05 -11.36 -16.72
CA PRO A 258 28.22 -12.09 -17.70
C PRO A 258 27.60 -13.44 -17.13
N PRO A 259 26.95 -14.39 -17.89
CA PRO A 259 25.53 -14.79 -17.63
C PRO A 259 25.16 -16.32 -17.66
N ILE A 260 23.89 -16.71 -17.34
CA ILE A 260 23.33 -18.10 -17.48
C ILE A 260 21.83 -18.07 -17.94
N LEU A 261 21.28 -19.19 -18.48
CA LEU A 261 20.05 -19.34 -19.31
C LEU A 261 19.04 -20.47 -18.90
N PHE A 262 17.76 -20.29 -19.28
CA PHE A 262 16.62 -21.23 -19.59
C PHE A 262 16.16 -22.46 -18.75
N ILE A 263 14.84 -22.74 -18.81
CA ILE A 263 14.07 -23.98 -18.51
C ILE A 263 12.83 -24.07 -19.47
N PHE A 264 12.19 -25.24 -19.69
CA PHE A 264 11.05 -25.48 -20.61
C PHE A 264 9.89 -26.35 -20.03
N ALA A 265 8.64 -26.15 -20.55
CA ALA A 265 7.49 -27.10 -20.69
C ALA A 265 6.80 -27.74 -19.43
N SER A 266 5.52 -28.19 -19.43
CA SER A 266 4.29 -27.93 -20.22
C SER A 266 3.02 -28.66 -19.65
N GLU A 267 1.81 -28.06 -19.76
CA GLU A 267 0.43 -28.65 -19.89
C GLU A 267 -0.18 -29.63 -18.81
N ASP A 268 -1.51 -29.83 -18.61
CA ASP A 268 -2.76 -29.01 -18.79
C ASP A 268 -4.05 -29.72 -18.17
N LYS A 269 -5.21 -29.00 -18.02
CA LYS A 269 -6.63 -29.45 -17.78
C LYS A 269 -7.01 -30.09 -16.40
N THR A 270 -8.28 -30.26 -15.92
CA THR A 270 -9.69 -30.17 -16.47
C THR A 270 -10.77 -29.81 -15.38
N GLU A 271 -12.09 -29.75 -15.71
CA GLU A 271 -13.27 -29.31 -14.89
C GLU A 271 -14.47 -30.34 -14.98
N GLU A 272 -15.71 -30.29 -14.41
CA GLU A 272 -16.55 -29.46 -13.47
C GLU A 272 -17.82 -30.31 -13.02
N ALA A 273 -18.60 -29.97 -11.96
CA ALA A 273 -19.94 -30.56 -11.67
C ALA A 273 -20.91 -29.75 -10.73
N THR A 274 -22.25 -29.89 -10.90
CA THR A 274 -23.29 -28.92 -10.42
C THR A 274 -24.37 -29.42 -9.40
N PRO A 275 -25.18 -28.53 -8.76
CA PRO A 275 -26.03 -28.85 -7.57
C PRO A 275 -27.56 -28.56 -7.67
N HIS A 276 -28.44 -29.33 -6.99
CA HIS A 276 -29.91 -29.06 -7.00
C HIS A 276 -30.77 -29.37 -5.74
N LYS A 277 -30.23 -29.67 -4.54
CA LYS A 277 -31.08 -30.08 -3.37
C LYS A 277 -30.92 -29.30 -2.05
N LEU A 278 -30.50 -28.03 -2.10
CA LEU A 278 -30.31 -27.17 -0.91
C LEU A 278 -31.14 -25.87 -0.88
N GLN A 279 -32.09 -25.68 -1.80
CA GLN A 279 -32.74 -24.36 -1.99
C GLN A 279 -33.86 -24.02 -0.97
N GLU A 280 -34.62 -25.00 -0.48
CA GLU A 280 -35.93 -24.75 0.15
C GLU A 280 -35.81 -24.10 1.55
N ALA A 281 -34.89 -24.59 2.39
CA ALA A 281 -34.66 -24.03 3.73
C ALA A 281 -34.05 -22.62 3.72
N ARG A 282 -33.41 -22.22 2.60
CA ARG A 282 -32.75 -20.90 2.46
C ARG A 282 -33.69 -19.75 2.10
N LYS A 283 -34.90 -20.05 1.60
CA LYS A 283 -35.88 -19.05 1.09
C LYS A 283 -36.36 -18.03 2.15
N LYS A 284 -36.24 -18.31 3.46
CA LYS A 284 -36.73 -17.45 4.56
C LYS A 284 -35.66 -16.62 5.30
N GLY A 285 -34.39 -16.70 4.90
CA GLY A 285 -33.38 -15.67 5.17
C GLY A 285 -32.91 -15.39 6.61
N GLN A 286 -33.34 -16.13 7.63
CA GLN A 286 -32.93 -15.90 9.03
C GLN A 286 -31.80 -16.87 9.48
N VAL A 287 -30.66 -16.30 9.87
CA VAL A 287 -29.46 -17.01 10.37
C VAL A 287 -28.62 -16.09 11.26
N ALA A 288 -27.90 -16.67 12.23
CA ALA A 288 -27.06 -15.92 13.17
C ALA A 288 -25.74 -15.45 12.51
N LYS A 289 -25.54 -14.12 12.40
CA LYS A 289 -24.36 -13.52 11.76
C LYS A 289 -23.38 -12.87 12.75
N SER A 290 -22.33 -13.61 13.12
CA SER A 290 -21.15 -13.05 13.80
C SER A 290 -20.31 -12.23 12.83
N LYS A 291 -20.16 -10.92 13.07
CA LYS A 291 -19.26 -10.04 12.29
C LYS A 291 -17.80 -10.50 12.37
N GLU A 292 -17.37 -10.93 13.56
CA GLU A 292 -15.97 -11.20 13.88
C GLU A 292 -15.43 -12.45 13.18
N VAL A 293 -16.26 -13.46 12.94
CA VAL A 293 -15.90 -14.64 12.10
C VAL A 293 -15.48 -14.21 10.69
N GLY A 294 -16.11 -13.16 10.12
CA GLY A 294 -15.73 -12.64 8.81
C GLY A 294 -14.36 -11.95 8.80
N LEU A 295 -14.03 -11.27 9.90
CA LEU A 295 -12.74 -10.60 10.09
C LEU A 295 -11.62 -11.62 10.32
N ALA A 296 -11.87 -12.64 11.15
CA ALA A 296 -10.91 -13.71 11.40
C ALA A 296 -10.55 -14.48 10.11
N PHE A 297 -11.53 -14.89 9.30
CA PHE A 297 -11.24 -15.60 8.05
C PHE A 297 -10.56 -14.75 6.98
N THR A 298 -10.92 -13.46 6.84
CA THR A 298 -10.25 -12.58 5.86
C THR A 298 -8.81 -12.25 6.28
N LEU A 299 -8.56 -12.05 7.58
CA LEU A 299 -7.20 -11.83 8.09
C LEU A 299 -6.35 -13.10 8.01
N LEU A 300 -6.94 -14.28 8.28
CA LEU A 300 -6.30 -15.59 8.09
C LEU A 300 -5.84 -15.77 6.63
N MET A 301 -6.72 -15.55 5.65
CA MET A 301 -6.32 -15.71 4.25
C MET A 301 -5.32 -14.64 3.78
N SER A 302 -5.40 -13.39 4.27
CA SER A 302 -4.33 -12.42 3.99
C SER A 302 -2.97 -12.87 4.57
N THR A 303 -2.96 -13.50 5.76
CA THR A 303 -1.76 -14.07 6.37
C THR A 303 -1.18 -15.21 5.53
N LEU A 304 -2.03 -16.14 5.06
CA LEU A 304 -1.58 -17.24 4.20
C LEU A 304 -1.08 -16.75 2.84
N VAL A 305 -1.79 -15.82 2.20
CA VAL A 305 -1.37 -15.21 0.92
C VAL A 305 -0.02 -14.50 1.05
N ILE A 306 0.19 -13.68 2.08
CA ILE A 306 1.48 -13.02 2.32
C ILE A 306 2.57 -14.06 2.66
N SER A 307 2.24 -15.12 3.40
CA SER A 307 3.18 -16.20 3.73
C SER A 307 3.69 -16.95 2.49
N PHE A 308 2.79 -17.41 1.61
CA PHE A 308 3.16 -18.16 0.41
C PHE A 308 3.58 -17.23 -0.75
N LEU A 309 2.67 -16.39 -1.23
CA LEU A 309 2.87 -15.56 -2.43
C LEU A 309 3.69 -14.29 -2.20
N GLY A 310 3.94 -13.90 -0.94
CA GLY A 310 4.79 -12.74 -0.63
C GLY A 310 6.26 -12.90 -1.05
N GLN A 311 6.76 -14.14 -1.27
CA GLN A 311 8.10 -14.35 -1.86
C GLN A 311 8.07 -14.10 -3.38
N TYR A 312 7.12 -14.73 -4.07
CA TYR A 312 6.84 -14.54 -5.49
C TYR A 312 6.64 -13.06 -5.85
N ALA A 313 5.94 -12.29 -5.02
CA ALA A 313 5.75 -10.86 -5.23
C ALA A 313 7.06 -10.06 -5.14
N ILE A 314 7.95 -10.38 -4.19
CA ILE A 314 9.28 -9.76 -4.06
C ILE A 314 10.16 -10.09 -5.27
N GLU A 315 10.17 -11.35 -5.69
CA GLU A 315 10.99 -11.83 -6.81
C GLU A 315 10.53 -11.24 -8.16
N ASN A 316 9.22 -11.21 -8.41
CA ASN A 316 8.70 -10.58 -9.63
C ASN A 316 8.90 -9.06 -9.62
N LEU A 317 8.80 -8.39 -8.47
CA LEU A 317 9.10 -6.95 -8.38
C LEU A 317 10.59 -6.66 -8.60
N GLN A 318 11.50 -7.51 -8.12
CA GLN A 318 12.92 -7.44 -8.46
C GLN A 318 13.14 -7.65 -9.97
N ASN A 319 12.51 -8.66 -10.58
CA ASN A 319 12.59 -8.96 -12.01
C ASN A 319 11.98 -7.88 -12.92
N VAL A 320 11.01 -7.10 -12.42
CA VAL A 320 10.52 -5.88 -13.08
C VAL A 320 11.59 -4.80 -13.03
N MET A 321 12.11 -4.48 -11.84
CA MET A 321 13.10 -3.41 -11.68
C MET A 321 14.39 -3.68 -12.45
N THR A 322 14.89 -4.92 -12.49
CA THR A 322 16.08 -5.27 -13.28
C THR A 322 15.85 -5.13 -14.78
N ALA A 323 14.69 -5.56 -15.30
CA ALA A 323 14.34 -5.37 -16.71
C ALA A 323 14.24 -3.87 -17.07
N PHE A 324 13.68 -3.05 -16.18
CA PHE A 324 13.59 -1.60 -16.38
C PHE A 324 14.94 -0.87 -16.37
N LEU A 325 15.86 -1.29 -15.50
CA LEU A 325 17.20 -0.70 -15.43
C LEU A 325 18.15 -1.21 -16.51
N LYS A 326 17.95 -2.43 -17.02
CA LYS A 326 18.84 -3.07 -18.00
C LYS A 326 18.35 -3.00 -19.44
N ASP A 327 17.12 -3.47 -19.69
CA ASP A 327 16.66 -3.78 -21.05
C ASP A 327 15.91 -2.61 -21.70
N PHE A 328 15.23 -1.79 -20.88
CA PHE A 328 14.44 -0.65 -21.35
C PHE A 328 15.20 0.70 -21.34
N MET A 329 16.29 0.82 -20.60
CA MET A 329 17.02 2.10 -20.47
C MET A 329 17.83 2.48 -21.73
N GLY A 330 18.26 1.50 -22.52
CA GLY A 330 18.98 1.72 -23.79
C GLY A 330 18.08 1.75 -25.03
N MET A 331 16.75 1.77 -24.87
CA MET A 331 15.80 1.66 -25.99
C MET A 331 15.38 3.05 -26.51
N GLU A 332 15.39 3.24 -27.83
CA GLU A 332 14.97 4.50 -28.46
C GLU A 332 13.52 4.88 -28.12
N LEU A 333 13.31 6.14 -27.73
CA LEU A 333 12.01 6.66 -27.28
C LEU A 333 11.07 7.01 -28.44
N ASN A 334 10.63 5.97 -29.17
CA ASN A 334 9.58 6.06 -30.19
C ASN A 334 8.22 5.65 -29.58
N TYR A 335 7.11 6.17 -30.13
CA TYR A 335 5.73 5.90 -29.70
C TYR A 335 5.43 4.39 -29.57
N LYS A 336 5.92 3.57 -30.50
CA LYS A 336 5.78 2.10 -30.46
C LYS A 336 6.47 1.48 -29.24
N ASN A 337 7.66 1.96 -28.89
CA ASN A 337 8.44 1.46 -27.77
C ASN A 337 7.85 1.93 -26.43
N LEU A 338 7.38 3.19 -26.36
CA LEU A 338 6.63 3.72 -25.23
C LEU A 338 5.32 2.94 -24.96
N PHE A 339 4.58 2.56 -26.01
CA PHE A 339 3.39 1.71 -25.89
C PHE A 339 3.75 0.30 -25.39
N TYR A 340 4.81 -0.31 -25.94
CA TYR A 340 5.29 -1.63 -25.49
C TYR A 340 5.74 -1.62 -24.01
N ILE A 341 6.50 -0.59 -23.62
CA ILE A 341 6.96 -0.36 -22.24
C ILE A 341 5.75 -0.21 -21.29
N SER A 342 4.83 0.70 -21.59
CA SER A 342 3.68 0.97 -20.71
C SER A 342 2.76 -0.25 -20.57
N LEU A 343 2.48 -0.97 -21.67
CA LEU A 343 1.73 -2.23 -21.62
C LEU A 343 2.46 -3.30 -20.79
N THR A 344 3.80 -3.37 -20.88
CA THR A 344 4.61 -4.29 -20.07
C THR A 344 4.57 -3.94 -18.57
N ILE A 345 4.58 -2.65 -18.21
CA ILE A 345 4.38 -2.20 -16.81
C ILE A 345 3.02 -2.65 -16.30
N VAL A 346 1.95 -2.39 -17.05
CA VAL A 346 0.57 -2.75 -16.66
C VAL A 346 0.42 -4.27 -16.51
N MET A 347 0.90 -5.05 -17.48
CA MET A 347 0.81 -6.52 -17.42
C MET A 347 1.64 -7.12 -16.28
N ARG A 348 2.90 -6.71 -16.08
CA ARG A 348 3.73 -7.26 -14.99
C ARG A 348 3.25 -6.82 -13.60
N SER A 349 2.76 -5.59 -13.44
CA SER A 349 2.18 -5.15 -12.16
C SER A 349 0.85 -5.85 -11.86
N ALA A 350 -0.02 -6.03 -12.85
CA ALA A 350 -1.24 -6.84 -12.70
C ALA A 350 -0.92 -8.29 -12.29
N LEU A 351 0.09 -8.90 -12.91
CA LEU A 351 0.54 -10.27 -12.61
C LEU A 351 1.15 -10.42 -11.19
N ILE A 352 1.71 -9.35 -10.62
CA ILE A 352 2.13 -9.33 -9.20
C ILE A 352 0.92 -9.15 -8.26
N ILE A 353 -0.03 -8.27 -8.62
CA ILE A 353 -1.10 -7.81 -7.72
C ILE A 353 -2.31 -8.76 -7.69
N LEU A 354 -2.74 -9.28 -8.84
CA LEU A 354 -3.94 -10.11 -8.95
C LEU A 354 -3.86 -11.42 -8.13
N PRO A 355 -2.76 -12.19 -8.13
CA PRO A 355 -2.62 -13.39 -7.30
C PRO A 355 -2.68 -13.10 -5.78
N LEU A 356 -2.37 -11.87 -5.36
CA LEU A 356 -2.49 -11.45 -3.96
C LEU A 356 -3.94 -11.06 -3.61
N ILE A 357 -4.61 -10.28 -4.47
CA ILE A 357 -5.95 -9.75 -4.19
C ILE A 357 -7.04 -10.81 -4.35
N ILE A 358 -6.99 -11.63 -5.42
CA ILE A 358 -8.07 -12.55 -5.78
C ILE A 358 -8.39 -13.56 -4.66
N PRO A 359 -7.43 -14.26 -4.03
CA PRO A 359 -7.75 -15.22 -2.97
C PRO A 359 -8.32 -14.54 -1.70
N ILE A 360 -7.87 -13.32 -1.38
CA ILE A 360 -8.39 -12.55 -0.25
C ILE A 360 -9.84 -12.09 -0.52
N MET A 361 -10.12 -11.66 -1.75
CA MET A 361 -11.48 -11.29 -2.18
C MET A 361 -12.43 -12.49 -2.17
N ILE A 362 -12.00 -13.63 -2.75
CA ILE A 362 -12.75 -14.89 -2.73
C ILE A 362 -13.03 -15.32 -1.27
N MET A 363 -12.04 -15.23 -0.37
CA MET A 363 -12.30 -15.54 1.05
C MET A 363 -13.25 -14.54 1.71
N GLY A 364 -13.22 -13.25 1.36
CA GLY A 364 -14.19 -12.27 1.86
C GLY A 364 -15.63 -12.64 1.51
N ILE A 365 -15.85 -13.16 0.30
CA ILE A 365 -17.14 -13.69 -0.16
C ILE A 365 -17.46 -15.01 0.56
N PHE A 366 -16.53 -15.95 0.58
CA PHE A 366 -16.69 -17.30 1.17
C PHE A 366 -16.91 -17.28 2.69
N ALA A 367 -16.26 -16.37 3.42
CA ALA A 367 -16.45 -16.21 4.86
C ALA A 367 -17.84 -15.64 5.21
N ASN A 368 -18.41 -14.79 4.36
CA ASN A 368 -19.83 -14.43 4.47
C ASN A 368 -20.71 -15.64 4.10
N PHE A 369 -20.36 -16.37 3.04
CA PHE A 369 -21.10 -17.55 2.57
C PHE A 369 -21.20 -18.68 3.60
N ILE A 370 -20.15 -18.93 4.39
CA ILE A 370 -20.17 -19.88 5.51
C ILE A 370 -21.15 -19.44 6.61
N GLN A 371 -21.27 -18.14 6.88
CA GLN A 371 -22.14 -17.61 7.93
C GLN A 371 -23.62 -17.57 7.52
N THR A 372 -23.91 -17.14 6.29
CA THR A 372 -25.28 -16.92 5.82
C THR A 372 -25.83 -18.04 4.96
N GLY A 373 -24.96 -18.78 4.27
CA GLY A 373 -25.34 -19.54 3.08
C GLY A 373 -25.82 -18.64 1.94
N PHE A 374 -26.30 -19.26 0.87
CA PHE A 374 -26.91 -18.58 -0.28
C PHE A 374 -28.34 -18.12 0.10
N ILE A 375 -28.52 -16.84 0.42
CA ILE A 375 -29.83 -16.26 0.73
C ILE A 375 -30.11 -15.14 -0.29
N PHE A 376 -31.17 -15.31 -1.09
CA PHE A 376 -31.59 -14.33 -2.10
C PHE A 376 -33.04 -13.90 -1.84
N THR A 377 -33.23 -12.92 -0.97
CA THR A 377 -34.54 -12.43 -0.52
C THR A 377 -34.89 -11.09 -1.16
N LYS A 378 -35.88 -11.06 -2.06
CA LYS A 378 -36.39 -9.80 -2.64
C LYS A 378 -37.24 -8.96 -1.66
N GLU A 379 -37.64 -9.50 -0.51
CA GLU A 379 -38.53 -8.81 0.43
C GLU A 379 -37.88 -7.67 1.21
N THR A 380 -36.56 -7.74 1.44
CA THR A 380 -35.79 -6.70 2.15
C THR A 380 -35.66 -5.38 1.39
N LEU A 381 -36.13 -5.33 0.13
CA LEU A 381 -36.19 -4.12 -0.69
C LEU A 381 -37.48 -3.29 -0.49
N LYS A 382 -38.46 -3.76 0.31
CA LYS A 382 -39.65 -2.95 0.62
C LYS A 382 -39.30 -1.86 1.65
N PRO A 383 -39.47 -0.55 1.35
CA PRO A 383 -39.20 0.52 2.30
C PRO A 383 -40.24 0.52 3.43
N ASP A 384 -39.85 0.03 4.60
CA ASP A 384 -40.72 -0.08 5.77
C ASP A 384 -40.70 1.21 6.59
N ILE A 385 -41.63 2.11 6.27
CA ILE A 385 -41.78 3.45 6.89
C ILE A 385 -41.95 3.35 8.42
N LYS A 386 -42.43 2.23 8.98
CA LYS A 386 -42.54 2.04 10.44
C LYS A 386 -41.19 1.98 11.15
N LYS A 387 -40.08 1.74 10.43
CA LYS A 387 -38.72 1.76 10.98
C LYS A 387 -38.15 3.18 11.17
N LEU A 388 -38.82 4.22 10.67
CA LEU A 388 -38.33 5.60 10.65
C LEU A 388 -38.66 6.41 11.92
N ASN A 389 -39.28 5.80 12.94
CA ASN A 389 -39.62 6.46 14.20
C ASN A 389 -38.35 6.72 15.07
N PRO A 390 -37.96 7.99 15.32
CA PRO A 390 -36.70 8.31 16.00
C PRO A 390 -36.68 7.95 17.49
N VAL A 391 -37.84 7.94 18.17
CA VAL A 391 -37.93 7.58 19.60
C VAL A 391 -37.56 6.10 19.80
N ASN A 392 -38.05 5.24 18.90
CA ASN A 392 -37.64 3.83 18.86
C ASN A 392 -36.16 3.67 18.46
N GLY A 393 -35.60 4.60 17.68
CA GLY A 393 -34.16 4.69 17.39
C GLY A 393 -33.33 4.94 18.65
N PHE A 394 -33.61 6.03 19.39
CA PHE A 394 -32.91 6.37 20.63
C PHE A 394 -33.01 5.26 21.69
N LYS A 395 -34.18 4.67 21.91
CA LYS A 395 -34.37 3.54 22.85
C LYS A 395 -33.62 2.27 22.43
N LYS A 396 -33.28 2.13 21.14
CA LYS A 396 -32.45 1.03 20.60
C LYS A 396 -30.97 1.33 20.75
N ILE A 397 -30.55 2.59 20.61
CA ILE A 397 -29.18 3.04 20.89
C ILE A 397 -28.86 2.85 22.38
N PHE A 398 -29.69 3.36 23.29
CA PHE A 398 -29.53 3.18 24.75
C PHE A 398 -30.10 1.85 25.28
N SER A 399 -30.09 0.78 24.47
CA SER A 399 -30.50 -0.53 24.94
C SER A 399 -29.37 -1.23 25.72
N THR A 400 -29.72 -2.07 26.70
CA THR A 400 -28.74 -2.91 27.43
C THR A 400 -27.92 -3.80 26.49
N ARG A 401 -28.51 -4.21 25.36
CA ARG A 401 -27.82 -4.90 24.27
C ARG A 401 -26.68 -4.05 23.70
N THR A 402 -26.93 -2.77 23.40
CA THR A 402 -25.94 -1.88 22.81
C THR A 402 -24.79 -1.60 23.78
N LEU A 403 -25.08 -1.44 25.08
CA LEU A 403 -24.04 -1.29 26.10
C LEU A 403 -23.15 -2.54 26.20
N VAL A 404 -23.72 -3.75 26.12
CA VAL A 404 -22.95 -5.01 26.08
C VAL A 404 -22.13 -5.14 24.79
N GLU A 405 -22.68 -4.72 23.64
CA GLU A 405 -21.93 -4.66 22.38
C GLU A 405 -20.77 -3.64 22.50
N LEU A 406 -20.98 -2.45 23.08
CA LEU A 406 -19.95 -1.41 23.28
C LEU A 406 -18.83 -1.86 24.24
N VAL A 407 -19.15 -2.53 25.34
CA VAL A 407 -18.14 -3.08 26.29
C VAL A 407 -17.32 -4.19 25.64
N LYS A 408 -17.95 -5.07 24.85
CA LYS A 408 -17.26 -6.12 24.08
C LYS A 408 -16.33 -5.51 23.03
N ASP A 409 -16.83 -4.52 22.30
CA ASP A 409 -16.07 -3.73 21.33
C ASP A 409 -14.85 -3.07 21.98
N LEU A 410 -15.00 -2.39 23.14
CA LEU A 410 -13.89 -1.77 23.85
C LEU A 410 -12.84 -2.79 24.34
N ALA A 411 -13.29 -3.96 24.83
CA ALA A 411 -12.39 -5.03 25.25
C ALA A 411 -11.59 -5.60 24.07
N LEU A 412 -12.24 -5.80 22.91
CA LEU A 412 -11.62 -6.24 21.66
C LEU A 412 -10.55 -5.23 21.18
N VAL A 413 -10.83 -3.92 21.23
CA VAL A 413 -9.84 -2.88 20.90
C VAL A 413 -8.60 -2.97 21.80
N ASN A 414 -8.80 -3.09 23.11
CA ASN A 414 -7.69 -3.19 24.07
C ASN A 414 -6.86 -4.47 23.86
N VAL A 415 -7.50 -5.62 23.59
CA VAL A 415 -6.80 -6.89 23.34
C VAL A 415 -5.97 -6.82 22.05
N VAL A 416 -6.52 -6.31 20.94
CA VAL A 416 -5.79 -6.18 19.67
C VAL A 416 -4.66 -5.15 19.78
N GLY A 417 -4.90 -4.01 20.43
CA GLY A 417 -3.89 -2.98 20.69
C GLY A 417 -2.74 -3.48 21.56
N TYR A 418 -3.03 -4.21 22.64
CA TYR A 418 -2.01 -4.82 23.50
C TYR A 418 -1.17 -5.86 22.76
N VAL A 419 -1.80 -6.69 21.91
CA VAL A 419 -1.09 -7.68 21.07
C VAL A 419 -0.17 -6.99 20.06
N GLY A 420 -0.62 -5.90 19.41
CA GLY A 420 0.19 -5.07 18.53
C GLY A 420 1.38 -4.45 19.26
N TYR A 421 1.15 -3.80 20.41
CA TYR A 421 2.21 -3.23 21.25
C TYR A 421 3.23 -4.28 21.72
N ARG A 422 2.76 -5.44 22.19
CA ARG A 422 3.60 -6.56 22.64
C ARG A 422 4.44 -7.12 21.49
N PHE A 423 3.86 -7.20 20.28
CA PHE A 423 4.58 -7.60 19.08
C PHE A 423 5.68 -6.60 18.72
N LEU A 424 5.35 -5.31 18.64
CA LEU A 424 6.30 -4.24 18.34
C LEU A 424 7.44 -4.22 19.37
N LYS A 425 7.13 -4.25 20.66
CA LYS A 425 8.13 -4.29 21.74
C LYS A 425 9.06 -5.50 21.66
N LYS A 426 8.56 -6.69 21.28
CA LYS A 426 9.37 -7.90 21.13
C LYS A 426 10.28 -7.88 19.89
N ASN A 427 9.80 -7.32 18.78
CA ASN A 427 10.52 -7.36 17.50
C ASN A 427 11.25 -6.03 17.18
N TYR A 428 11.20 -5.03 18.06
CA TYR A 428 11.79 -3.69 17.89
C TYR A 428 13.24 -3.72 17.38
N ILE A 429 14.11 -4.53 18.00
CA ILE A 429 15.52 -4.68 17.60
C ILE A 429 15.65 -5.36 16.22
N GLU A 430 14.77 -6.29 15.89
CA GLU A 430 14.74 -6.96 14.56
C GLU A 430 14.29 -5.97 13.46
N ILE A 431 13.30 -5.13 13.75
CA ILE A 431 12.78 -4.06 12.88
C ILE A 431 13.84 -2.99 12.62
N LEU A 432 14.52 -2.53 13.68
CA LEU A 432 15.57 -1.53 13.56
C LEU A 432 16.75 -2.04 12.71
N ASN A 433 17.19 -3.28 12.95
CA ASN A 433 18.33 -3.88 12.23
C ASN A 433 18.08 -4.19 10.74
N LEU A 434 16.84 -4.04 10.23
CA LEU A 434 16.56 -4.15 8.79
C LEU A 434 17.43 -3.22 7.95
N ASN A 435 17.76 -2.04 8.48
CA ASN A 435 18.59 -1.03 7.80
C ASN A 435 20.01 -1.54 7.46
N ASN A 436 20.56 -2.45 8.27
CA ASN A 436 21.92 -2.98 8.12
C ASN A 436 22.01 -4.10 7.06
N LEU A 437 20.87 -4.65 6.62
CA LEU A 437 20.82 -5.74 5.64
C LEU A 437 21.06 -5.26 4.20
N ARG A 438 21.51 -6.16 3.32
CA ARG A 438 21.52 -5.92 1.86
C ARG A 438 20.09 -5.94 1.32
N PHE A 439 19.78 -5.12 0.31
CA PHE A 439 18.40 -4.88 -0.16
C PHE A 439 17.54 -6.14 -0.44
N PRO A 440 18.04 -7.21 -1.10
CA PRO A 440 17.24 -8.43 -1.30
C PRO A 440 16.94 -9.18 0.01
N ILE A 441 17.90 -9.18 0.95
CA ILE A 441 17.76 -9.81 2.27
C ILE A 441 16.80 -9.00 3.15
N MET A 442 16.89 -7.66 3.07
CA MET A 442 16.01 -6.72 3.76
C MET A 442 14.54 -6.94 3.40
N LEU A 443 14.20 -7.13 2.11
CA LEU A 443 12.83 -7.43 1.67
C LEU A 443 12.34 -8.78 2.20
N LYS A 444 13.20 -9.81 2.23
CA LYS A 444 12.88 -11.13 2.80
C LYS A 444 12.68 -11.08 4.32
N ALA A 445 13.47 -10.28 5.04
CA ALA A 445 13.32 -10.05 6.47
C ALA A 445 12.05 -9.24 6.80
N PHE A 446 11.75 -8.20 6.01
CA PHE A 446 10.50 -7.44 6.08
C PHE A 446 9.29 -8.36 5.92
N LYS A 447 9.28 -9.25 4.91
CA LYS A 447 8.25 -10.29 4.76
C LYS A 447 8.13 -11.15 6.02
N GLY A 448 9.26 -11.61 6.58
CA GLY A 448 9.30 -12.39 7.81
C GLY A 448 8.61 -11.70 8.99
N ILE A 449 8.94 -10.43 9.24
CA ILE A 449 8.32 -9.63 10.33
C ILE A 449 6.84 -9.37 10.05
N ALA A 450 6.46 -9.07 8.80
CA ALA A 450 5.05 -8.90 8.42
C ALA A 450 4.23 -10.18 8.65
N VAL A 451 4.70 -11.35 8.21
CA VAL A 451 4.03 -12.64 8.45
C VAL A 451 3.93 -12.94 9.95
N LYS A 452 5.01 -12.71 10.73
CA LYS A 452 4.97 -12.82 12.20
C LYS A 452 3.89 -11.92 12.80
N ALA A 453 3.75 -10.67 12.35
CA ALA A 453 2.74 -9.73 12.86
C ALA A 453 1.31 -10.19 12.54
N PHE A 454 1.04 -10.46 11.26
CA PHE A 454 -0.25 -10.92 10.76
C PHE A 454 -0.71 -12.22 11.43
N PHE A 455 0.20 -13.19 11.64
CA PHE A 455 -0.12 -14.45 12.32
C PHE A 455 -0.53 -14.24 13.79
N ASN A 456 0.20 -13.43 14.55
CA ASN A 456 -0.12 -13.15 15.95
C ASN A 456 -1.49 -12.46 16.12
N ILE A 457 -1.80 -11.50 15.25
CA ILE A 457 -3.10 -10.79 15.29
C ILE A 457 -4.23 -11.73 14.81
N THR A 458 -4.00 -12.52 13.76
CA THR A 458 -4.94 -13.55 13.27
C THR A 458 -5.33 -14.54 14.35
N LEU A 459 -4.36 -15.12 15.05
CA LEU A 459 -4.58 -16.11 16.10
C LEU A 459 -5.53 -15.55 17.19
N VAL A 460 -5.32 -14.30 17.61
CA VAL A 460 -6.16 -13.62 18.60
C VAL A 460 -7.56 -13.33 18.04
N MET A 461 -7.68 -12.85 16.80
CA MET A 461 -8.97 -12.63 16.14
C MET A 461 -9.80 -13.92 16.00
N ILE A 462 -9.16 -15.07 15.78
CA ILE A 462 -9.83 -16.39 15.73
C ILE A 462 -10.45 -16.74 17.09
N PHE A 463 -9.69 -16.64 18.19
CA PHE A 463 -10.20 -16.94 19.53
C PHE A 463 -11.41 -16.07 19.89
N ILE A 464 -11.36 -14.78 19.58
CA ILE A 464 -12.44 -13.83 19.85
C ILE A 464 -13.68 -14.17 18.99
N ALA A 465 -13.49 -14.40 17.69
CA ALA A 465 -14.55 -14.77 16.77
C ALA A 465 -15.27 -16.09 17.14
N VAL A 466 -14.54 -17.08 17.65
CA VAL A 466 -15.12 -18.33 18.16
C VAL A 466 -15.99 -18.06 19.39
N GLY A 467 -15.53 -17.23 20.33
CA GLY A 467 -16.31 -16.84 21.51
C GLY A 467 -17.60 -16.11 21.15
N ASP A 468 -17.53 -15.13 20.24
CA ASP A 468 -18.69 -14.41 19.73
C ASP A 468 -19.66 -15.31 18.96
N PHE A 469 -19.16 -16.21 18.10
CA PHE A 469 -20.01 -17.16 17.39
C PHE A 469 -20.78 -18.08 18.35
N ILE A 470 -20.14 -18.59 19.41
CA ILE A 470 -20.80 -19.40 20.44
C ILE A 470 -21.86 -18.58 21.17
N PHE A 471 -21.55 -17.35 21.58
CA PHE A 471 -22.49 -16.44 22.24
C PHE A 471 -23.71 -16.14 21.37
N GLN A 472 -23.49 -15.76 20.10
CA GLN A 472 -24.55 -15.44 19.16
C GLN A 472 -25.39 -16.66 18.76
N LYS A 473 -24.78 -17.84 18.61
CA LYS A 473 -25.51 -19.10 18.35
C LYS A 473 -26.39 -19.50 19.54
N LYS A 474 -25.91 -19.30 20.78
CA LYS A 474 -26.69 -19.51 22.02
C LYS A 474 -27.84 -18.51 22.16
N LYS A 475 -27.61 -17.25 21.77
CA LYS A 475 -28.62 -16.18 21.72
C LYS A 475 -29.70 -16.45 20.67
N TYR A 476 -29.32 -16.75 19.43
CA TYR A 476 -30.25 -17.09 18.35
C TYR A 476 -31.15 -18.29 18.68
N LYS A 477 -30.61 -19.35 19.31
CA LYS A 477 -31.41 -20.49 19.79
C LYS A 477 -32.34 -20.17 20.99
N LYS A 478 -32.16 -19.02 21.64
CA LYS A 478 -33.10 -18.47 22.64
C LYS A 478 -34.16 -17.59 21.98
N ASP A 479 -33.76 -16.77 21.01
CA ASP A 479 -34.62 -15.81 20.31
C ASP A 479 -35.60 -16.52 19.34
N MET A 480 -35.21 -17.64 18.72
CA MET A 480 -36.06 -18.46 17.84
C MET A 480 -37.01 -19.42 18.60
N LYS A 481 -37.47 -19.05 19.80
CA LYS A 481 -38.42 -19.85 20.60
C LYS A 481 -39.82 -19.27 20.54
N MET A 482 -40.72 -19.94 19.83
CA MET A 482 -42.15 -19.60 19.81
C MET A 482 -42.84 -19.92 21.15
N SER A 483 -43.81 -19.10 21.52
CA SER A 483 -44.71 -19.33 22.65
C SER A 483 -45.80 -20.36 22.32
N LYS A 484 -46.47 -20.89 23.36
CA LYS A 484 -47.64 -21.77 23.20
C LYS A 484 -48.85 -21.10 22.51
N GLN A 485 -48.86 -19.76 22.39
CA GLN A 485 -49.90 -19.02 21.70
C GLN A 485 -49.57 -18.88 20.20
N GLU A 486 -48.35 -18.45 19.86
CA GLU A 486 -47.90 -18.34 18.45
C GLU A 486 -47.98 -19.68 17.72
N VAL A 487 -47.56 -20.79 18.34
CA VAL A 487 -47.69 -22.14 17.75
C VAL A 487 -49.16 -22.50 17.45
N LYS A 488 -50.11 -22.03 18.27
CA LYS A 488 -51.54 -22.27 18.10
C LYS A 488 -52.15 -21.38 17.00
N GLU A 489 -51.50 -20.26 16.66
CA GLU A 489 -51.88 -19.41 15.53
C GLU A 489 -51.23 -19.88 14.22
N GLU A 490 -49.99 -20.37 14.24
CA GLU A 490 -49.34 -20.94 13.05
C GLU A 490 -50.09 -22.19 12.57
N PHE A 491 -50.56 -23.06 13.48
CA PHE A 491 -51.45 -24.18 13.13
C PHE A 491 -52.75 -23.71 12.45
N LYS A 492 -53.40 -22.66 12.98
CA LYS A 492 -54.61 -22.07 12.36
C LYS A 492 -54.34 -21.51 10.96
N GLN A 493 -53.15 -20.98 10.71
CA GLN A 493 -52.77 -20.44 9.39
C GLN A 493 -52.43 -21.55 8.39
N GLN A 494 -51.77 -22.64 8.82
CA GLN A 494 -51.40 -23.75 7.92
C GLN A 494 -52.59 -24.67 7.59
N GLU A 495 -53.41 -25.04 8.58
CA GLU A 495 -54.57 -25.90 8.34
C GLU A 495 -55.81 -25.13 7.87
N GLY A 496 -55.85 -23.81 8.10
CA GLY A 496 -56.99 -22.94 7.85
C GLY A 496 -58.09 -23.09 8.90
N ASP A 497 -58.75 -21.98 9.24
CA ASP A 497 -59.75 -21.94 10.31
C ASP A 497 -60.88 -22.97 10.07
N PRO A 498 -61.15 -23.89 11.03
CA PRO A 498 -62.23 -24.88 10.93
C PRO A 498 -63.61 -24.26 10.65
N GLN A 499 -63.90 -23.06 11.17
CA GLN A 499 -65.15 -22.34 10.92
C GLN A 499 -65.23 -21.83 9.48
N ILE A 500 -64.10 -21.46 8.86
CA ILE A 500 -64.05 -21.04 7.45
C ILE A 500 -64.17 -22.26 6.53
N LYS A 501 -63.48 -23.38 6.82
CA LYS A 501 -63.71 -24.66 6.12
C LYS A 501 -65.17 -25.12 6.25
N GLY A 502 -65.80 -24.93 7.41
CA GLY A 502 -67.22 -25.14 7.63
C GLY A 502 -68.12 -24.27 6.75
N LYS A 503 -67.94 -22.94 6.79
CA LYS A 503 -68.71 -21.97 5.97
C LYS A 503 -68.53 -22.19 4.47
N ILE A 504 -67.35 -22.59 4.00
CA ILE A 504 -67.11 -22.94 2.59
C ILE A 504 -67.93 -24.17 2.21
N ARG A 505 -67.89 -25.25 3.00
CA ARG A 505 -68.73 -26.44 2.76
C ARG A 505 -70.23 -26.13 2.82
N GLN A 506 -70.66 -25.23 3.71
CA GLN A 506 -72.05 -24.78 3.82
C GLN A 506 -72.49 -24.02 2.55
N LYS A 507 -71.72 -23.03 2.09
CA LYS A 507 -72.01 -22.32 0.83
C LYS A 507 -71.90 -23.22 -0.41
N GLN A 508 -71.01 -24.21 -0.42
CA GLN A 508 -70.94 -25.20 -1.50
C GLN A 508 -72.22 -26.05 -1.57
N ARG A 509 -72.75 -26.50 -0.43
CA ARG A 509 -74.06 -27.19 -0.36
C ARG A 509 -75.20 -26.28 -0.81
N GLU A 510 -75.22 -25.03 -0.37
CA GLU A 510 -76.23 -24.04 -0.77
C GLU A 510 -76.21 -23.78 -2.29
N MET A 511 -75.03 -23.61 -2.89
CA MET A 511 -74.87 -23.43 -4.34
C MET A 511 -75.23 -24.70 -5.12
N ALA A 512 -74.95 -25.89 -4.60
CA ALA A 512 -75.37 -27.15 -5.19
C ALA A 512 -76.91 -27.29 -5.18
N MET A 513 -77.57 -26.95 -4.06
CA MET A 513 -79.03 -26.91 -3.98
C MET A 513 -79.64 -25.86 -4.92
N ARG A 514 -79.05 -24.67 -5.05
CA ARG A 514 -79.51 -23.66 -6.03
C ARG A 514 -79.40 -24.16 -7.47
N ARG A 515 -78.32 -24.85 -7.84
CA ARG A 515 -78.17 -25.48 -9.16
C ARG A 515 -79.19 -26.60 -9.38
N MET A 516 -79.41 -27.45 -8.39
CA MET A 516 -80.42 -28.51 -8.42
C MET A 516 -81.83 -27.93 -8.66
N MET A 517 -82.18 -26.84 -7.97
CA MET A 517 -83.44 -26.11 -8.16
C MET A 517 -83.54 -25.47 -9.56
N GLN A 518 -82.44 -24.97 -10.12
CA GLN A 518 -82.40 -24.44 -11.49
C GLN A 518 -82.61 -25.51 -12.57
N SER A 519 -82.34 -26.79 -12.28
CA SER A 519 -82.62 -27.93 -13.17
C SER A 519 -84.03 -28.53 -13.01
N VAL A 520 -84.86 -28.05 -12.07
CA VAL A 520 -86.24 -28.56 -11.89
C VAL A 520 -87.20 -28.18 -13.05
N PRO A 521 -87.19 -26.95 -13.62
CA PRO A 521 -88.05 -26.61 -14.76
C PRO A 521 -87.72 -27.40 -16.04
N ASP A 522 -86.51 -27.96 -16.10
CA ASP A 522 -85.96 -28.73 -17.22
C ASP A 522 -86.31 -30.23 -17.17
N ALA A 523 -86.99 -30.69 -16.12
CA ALA A 523 -87.30 -32.09 -15.86
C ALA A 523 -88.67 -32.49 -16.42
N THR A 524 -88.71 -33.54 -17.26
CA THR A 524 -89.93 -34.03 -17.92
C THR A 524 -90.91 -34.65 -16.91
N VAL A 525 -90.38 -35.34 -15.89
CA VAL A 525 -91.15 -35.87 -14.75
C VAL A 525 -90.32 -35.74 -13.48
N VAL A 526 -90.96 -35.34 -12.36
CA VAL A 526 -90.36 -35.31 -11.02
C VAL A 526 -91.13 -36.29 -10.12
N ILE A 527 -90.43 -37.31 -9.61
CA ILE A 527 -90.99 -38.28 -8.67
C ILE A 527 -90.43 -38.00 -7.28
N THR A 528 -91.30 -37.84 -6.29
CA THR A 528 -90.92 -37.56 -4.90
C THR A 528 -91.40 -38.67 -3.97
N ASN A 529 -90.54 -39.10 -3.05
CA ASN A 529 -90.92 -39.87 -1.87
C ASN A 529 -90.88 -38.90 -0.67
N PRO A 530 -91.99 -38.67 0.06
CA PRO A 530 -92.17 -37.52 0.96
C PRO A 530 -91.24 -37.46 2.17
N THR A 531 -90.37 -38.44 2.43
CA THR A 531 -89.46 -38.45 3.57
C THR A 531 -87.96 -38.40 3.25
N HIS A 532 -87.48 -38.88 2.09
CA HIS A 532 -86.03 -39.06 1.89
C HIS A 532 -85.41 -38.78 0.51
N ILE A 533 -86.07 -39.02 -0.62
CA ILE A 533 -85.47 -38.82 -1.97
C ILE A 533 -86.49 -38.26 -2.96
N ALA A 534 -86.07 -37.29 -3.76
CA ALA A 534 -86.71 -36.88 -4.99
C ALA A 534 -85.77 -37.16 -6.17
N SER A 535 -86.31 -37.63 -7.30
CA SER A 535 -85.55 -37.90 -8.52
C SER A 535 -86.22 -37.25 -9.72
N SER A 536 -85.43 -36.49 -10.49
CA SER A 536 -85.85 -35.78 -11.69
C SER A 536 -85.35 -36.51 -12.93
N LEU A 537 -86.26 -36.88 -13.83
CA LEU A 537 -85.91 -37.54 -15.09
C LEU A 537 -86.11 -36.55 -16.24
N LYS A 538 -85.06 -36.38 -17.05
CA LYS A 538 -85.08 -35.62 -18.30
C LYS A 538 -84.87 -36.61 -19.44
N ILE A 539 -85.81 -36.59 -20.38
CA ILE A 539 -85.84 -37.44 -21.60
C ILE A 539 -85.37 -36.59 -22.78
#